data_AF-A0A2M7Q123-F1
#
_entry.id   AF-A0A2M7Q123-F1
#
_cell.length_a   1.000
_cell.length_b   1.000
_cell.length_c   1.000
_cell.angle_alpha   90.00
_cell.angle_beta   90.00
_cell.angle_gamma   90.00
#
_symmetry.space_group_name_H-M   'P 1'
#
loop_
_entity.id
_entity.type
_entity.pdbx_description
1 polymer ?
#
loop_
_entity_poly.entity_id
_entity_poly.type
_entity_poly.pdbx_seq_one_letter_code
_entity_poly.pdbx_strand_id
1 'polypeptide(L)'
;MTTKICFVLIACLLLNGCAAVTAVSGAAVDRTISIFQDEEESLAVGLNAAMLAVQRALTALQLTPDLIEYMDDGYMVSFANKKFHGRIQLTRQTPALTTLGAVVRTNIVSRERSVERAIIESVREQAANAKDQDMYLDFSSYEKIYVRPDVDASQVGWFMPGLSYEVSTVSRDGWLKVTLPSGAFAFIQGNISKAE
;
A
#
# COMPACT_ATOMS: atom_id res chain seq x y z
N MET A 1 -11.20 -3.44 -82.58
CA MET A 1 -12.36 -3.36 -81.67
C MET A 1 -11.81 -3.50 -80.26
N THR A 2 -11.88 -2.56 -79.33
CA THR A 2 -12.63 -1.30 -79.21
C THR A 2 -11.88 -0.46 -78.17
N THR A 3 -11.56 0.78 -78.52
CA THR A 3 -11.04 1.84 -77.65
C THR A 3 -12.22 2.68 -77.12
N LYS A 4 -12.15 3.17 -75.87
CA LYS A 4 -12.79 4.40 -75.29
C LYS A 4 -12.55 4.35 -73.76
N ILE A 5 -11.73 5.19 -73.12
CA ILE A 5 -11.75 6.65 -72.87
C ILE A 5 -12.78 7.11 -71.80
N CYS A 6 -12.21 7.82 -70.80
CA CYS A 6 -12.77 8.78 -69.83
C CYS A 6 -13.60 8.26 -68.64
N PHE A 7 -13.12 8.48 -67.40
CA PHE A 7 -13.42 9.73 -66.68
C PHE A 7 -12.53 9.92 -65.45
N VAL A 8 -12.21 11.20 -65.23
CA VAL A 8 -11.45 11.85 -64.15
C VAL A 8 -12.11 11.68 -62.77
N LEU A 9 -11.30 11.50 -61.72
CA LEU A 9 -11.52 11.99 -60.34
C LEU A 9 -10.22 11.74 -59.53
N ILE A 10 -9.29 12.70 -59.48
CA ILE A 10 -9.21 13.79 -58.48
C ILE A 10 -9.12 13.26 -57.05
N ALA A 11 -7.87 13.30 -56.55
CA ALA A 11 -7.44 13.68 -55.21
C ALA A 11 -8.32 13.28 -54.01
N CYS A 12 -7.81 12.32 -53.23
CA CYS A 12 -7.81 12.42 -51.78
C CYS A 12 -6.45 11.92 -51.26
N LEU A 13 -5.58 12.88 -51.00
CA LEU A 13 -4.48 12.80 -50.06
C LEU A 13 -5.02 12.30 -48.72
N LEU A 14 -4.78 11.04 -48.36
CA LEU A 14 -4.78 10.64 -46.96
C LEU A 14 -3.66 9.62 -46.73
N LEU A 15 -2.60 10.14 -46.12
CA LEU A 15 -1.58 9.42 -45.39
C LEU A 15 -2.23 8.35 -44.50
N ASN A 16 -2.20 7.09 -44.91
CA ASN A 16 -2.33 5.96 -43.99
C ASN A 16 -0.92 5.55 -43.52
N GLY A 17 -0.23 6.51 -42.88
CA GLY A 17 0.79 6.17 -41.92
C GLY A 17 0.08 5.57 -40.72
N CYS A 18 0.01 4.24 -40.67
CA CYS A 18 -0.44 3.52 -39.50
C CYS A 18 0.64 3.65 -38.43
N ALA A 19 0.65 4.80 -37.73
CA ALA A 19 1.33 4.90 -36.45
C ALA A 19 0.52 4.05 -35.48
N ALA A 20 0.87 2.77 -35.38
CA ALA A 20 0.51 1.96 -34.25
C ALA A 20 1.12 2.63 -33.02
N VAL A 21 0.30 3.42 -32.31
CA VAL A 21 0.60 3.84 -30.95
C VAL A 21 0.57 2.57 -30.13
N THR A 22 1.74 1.97 -29.95
CA THR A 22 1.92 0.84 -29.05
C THR A 22 1.49 1.30 -27.66
N ALA A 23 0.54 0.55 -27.11
CA ALA A 23 -0.07 0.76 -25.82
C ALA A 23 0.94 1.24 -24.78
N VAL A 24 0.71 2.42 -24.23
CA VAL A 24 1.20 2.72 -22.88
C VAL A 24 0.45 1.74 -21.99
N SER A 25 1.13 0.72 -21.48
CA SER A 25 0.65 -0.08 -20.35
C SER A 25 0.67 0.80 -19.10
N GLY A 26 -0.22 1.79 -19.08
CA GLY A 26 -0.44 2.73 -17.99
C GLY A 26 -1.78 2.44 -17.36
N ALA A 27 -1.93 1.22 -16.86
CA ALA A 27 -3.04 0.86 -15.98
C ALA A 27 -2.48 0.11 -14.76
N ALA A 28 -1.47 0.70 -14.11
CA ALA A 28 -1.44 0.64 -12.67
C ALA A 28 -2.56 1.58 -12.22
N VAL A 29 -3.78 1.03 -12.18
CA VAL A 29 -4.95 1.75 -11.71
C VAL A 29 -4.64 2.19 -10.30
N ASP A 30 -4.69 3.51 -10.14
CA ASP A 30 -4.62 4.32 -8.94
C ASP A 30 -5.73 3.95 -7.92
N ARG A 31 -5.77 2.67 -7.52
CA ARG A 31 -6.85 2.07 -6.73
C ARG A 31 -6.61 2.20 -5.23
N THR A 32 -5.46 2.73 -4.82
CA THR A 32 -5.07 2.84 -3.42
C THR A 32 -5.30 4.25 -2.88
N ILE A 33 -5.16 5.29 -3.70
CA ILE A 33 -5.28 6.69 -3.27
C ILE A 33 -6.75 7.10 -3.05
N SER A 34 -7.70 6.62 -3.86
CA SER A 34 -9.10 7.10 -3.80
C SER A 34 -9.84 6.76 -2.49
N ILE A 35 -9.32 5.84 -1.67
CA ILE A 35 -10.02 5.37 -0.45
C ILE A 35 -9.67 6.24 0.76
N PHE A 36 -8.57 7.00 0.71
CA PHE A 36 -8.13 7.87 1.79
C PHE A 36 -8.58 9.34 1.64
N GLN A 37 -9.06 9.74 0.46
CA GLN A 37 -9.37 11.14 0.09
C GLN A 37 -10.31 11.89 1.05
N ASP A 38 -11.11 11.19 1.86
CA ASP A 38 -12.07 11.84 2.77
C ASP A 38 -11.44 12.35 4.08
N GLU A 39 -10.31 11.81 4.54
CA GLU A 39 -9.67 12.18 5.82
C GLU A 39 -8.13 11.98 5.75
N GLU A 40 -7.46 12.79 4.92
CA GLU A 40 -5.99 12.93 4.93
C GLU A 40 -5.55 14.12 5.80
N GLU A 41 -4.47 13.94 6.57
CA GLU A 41 -3.88 14.96 7.42
C GLU A 41 -2.40 15.14 7.07
N SER A 42 -1.93 16.39 7.00
CA SER A 42 -0.51 16.69 6.79
C SER A 42 0.23 16.80 8.11
N LEU A 43 1.28 16.00 8.27
CA LEU A 43 2.18 16.01 9.43
C LEU A 43 3.48 16.74 9.05
N ALA A 44 3.84 17.79 9.80
CA ALA A 44 5.07 18.56 9.61
C ALA A 44 6.32 17.82 10.15
N VAL A 45 6.45 16.55 9.79
CA VAL A 45 7.58 15.68 10.15
C VAL A 45 7.97 14.81 8.95
N GLY A 46 9.21 14.32 8.95
CA GLY A 46 9.68 13.36 7.96
C GLY A 46 9.04 11.98 8.12
N LEU A 47 9.10 11.16 7.06
CA LEU A 47 8.41 9.87 6.96
C LEU A 47 8.69 8.90 8.14
N ASN A 48 9.95 8.81 8.58
CA ASN A 48 10.32 7.90 9.68
C ASN A 48 9.71 8.34 11.03
N ALA A 49 9.68 9.64 11.30
CA ALA A 49 9.03 10.18 12.50
C ALA A 49 7.51 9.97 12.44
N ALA A 50 6.89 10.11 11.26
CA ALA A 50 5.48 9.79 11.06
C ALA A 50 5.19 8.31 11.30
N MET A 51 6.04 7.40 10.80
CA MET A 51 5.88 5.95 11.02
C MET A 51 6.03 5.57 12.49
N LEU A 52 6.99 6.17 13.21
CA LEU A 52 7.12 5.98 14.65
C LEU A 52 5.89 6.48 15.40
N ALA A 53 5.37 7.66 15.02
CA ALA A 53 4.15 8.21 15.59
C ALA A 53 2.94 7.28 15.36
N VAL A 54 2.85 6.65 14.18
CA VAL A 54 1.86 5.60 13.89
C VAL A 54 2.01 4.41 14.84
N GLN A 55 3.22 3.86 15.00
CA GLN A 55 3.44 2.72 15.91
C GLN A 55 3.05 3.06 17.36
N ARG A 56 3.44 4.25 17.85
CA ARG A 56 3.10 4.72 19.20
C ARG A 56 1.59 4.92 19.37
N ALA A 57 0.94 5.55 18.40
CA ALA A 57 -0.51 5.80 18.43
C ALA A 57 -1.31 4.48 18.42
N LEU A 58 -0.98 3.55 17.53
CA LEU A 58 -1.64 2.24 17.48
C LEU A 58 -1.47 1.48 18.80
N THR A 59 -0.26 1.48 19.36
CA THR A 59 0.02 0.87 20.67
C THR A 59 -0.82 1.49 21.79
N ALA A 60 -0.89 2.83 21.86
CA ALA A 60 -1.69 3.55 22.84
C ALA A 60 -3.20 3.25 22.73
N LEU A 61 -3.67 3.01 21.50
CA LEU A 61 -5.06 2.67 21.19
C LEU A 61 -5.36 1.16 21.28
N GLN A 62 -4.39 0.33 21.70
CA GLN A 62 -4.51 -1.13 21.74
C GLN A 62 -4.88 -1.73 20.37
N LEU A 63 -4.32 -1.14 19.32
CA LEU A 63 -4.33 -1.64 17.96
C LEU A 63 -2.94 -2.19 17.65
N THR A 64 -2.85 -3.38 17.06
CA THR A 64 -1.55 -3.98 16.75
C THR A 64 -1.25 -3.77 15.27
N PRO A 65 -0.18 -3.05 14.90
CA PRO A 65 0.31 -3.03 13.52
C PRO A 65 0.81 -4.43 13.15
N ASP A 66 0.16 -5.06 12.19
CA ASP A 66 0.38 -6.47 11.85
C ASP A 66 1.23 -6.63 10.59
N LEU A 67 1.03 -5.79 9.57
CA LEU A 67 1.78 -5.83 8.31
C LEU A 67 2.16 -4.41 7.88
N ILE A 68 3.42 -4.23 7.49
CA ILE A 68 3.98 -2.98 7.00
C ILE A 68 4.55 -3.23 5.61
N GLU A 69 4.07 -2.49 4.64
CA GLU A 69 4.49 -2.53 3.24
C GLU A 69 5.27 -1.25 2.90
N TYR A 70 6.40 -1.42 2.21
CA TYR A 70 7.13 -0.34 1.59
C TYR A 70 6.42 0.11 0.32
N MET A 71 6.17 1.41 0.22
CA MET A 71 5.64 2.07 -0.98
C MET A 71 6.74 2.96 -1.55
N ASP A 72 6.67 3.28 -2.84
CA ASP A 72 7.68 4.11 -3.53
C ASP A 72 7.97 5.43 -2.76
N ASP A 73 6.92 6.09 -2.29
CA ASP A 73 7.02 7.36 -1.55
C ASP A 73 6.67 7.21 -0.06
N GLY A 74 6.64 6.01 0.51
CA GLY A 74 6.02 5.88 1.83
C GLY A 74 5.90 4.49 2.44
N TYR A 75 4.90 4.38 3.31
CA TYR A 75 4.52 3.13 3.96
C TYR A 75 3.01 2.92 3.84
N MET A 76 2.61 1.66 3.78
CA MET A 76 1.25 1.29 4.14
C MET A 76 1.26 0.26 5.26
N VAL A 77 0.43 0.48 6.26
CA VAL A 77 0.41 -0.29 7.50
C VAL A 77 -0.98 -0.85 7.67
N SER A 78 -1.16 -2.16 7.77
CA SER A 78 -2.38 -2.72 8.31
C SER A 78 -2.28 -2.86 9.82
N PHE A 79 -3.44 -2.84 10.46
CA PHE A 79 -3.57 -3.09 11.88
C PHE A 79 -4.92 -3.74 12.16
N ALA A 80 -4.99 -4.52 13.23
CA ALA A 80 -6.22 -5.13 13.67
C ALA A 80 -6.27 -5.32 15.19
N ASN A 81 -7.50 -5.51 15.68
CA ASN A 81 -7.80 -6.13 16.95
C ASN A 81 -9.11 -6.94 16.82
N LYS A 82 -9.69 -7.39 17.95
CA LYS A 82 -10.94 -8.19 17.95
C LYS A 82 -12.15 -7.48 17.33
N LYS A 83 -12.12 -6.16 17.20
CA LYS A 83 -13.27 -5.33 16.79
C LYS A 83 -13.01 -4.55 15.50
N PHE A 84 -11.81 -4.05 15.32
CA PHE A 84 -11.46 -3.16 14.22
C PHE A 84 -10.32 -3.76 13.41
N HIS A 85 -10.41 -3.58 12.10
CA HIS A 85 -9.29 -3.79 11.17
C HIS A 85 -9.19 -2.55 10.30
N GLY A 86 -7.98 -2.20 9.90
CA GLY A 86 -7.78 -1.00 9.13
C GLY A 86 -6.42 -0.95 8.50
N ARG A 87 -6.20 0.16 7.79
CA ARG A 87 -4.91 0.48 7.20
C ARG A 87 -4.65 1.98 7.30
N ILE A 88 -3.37 2.29 7.45
CA ILE A 88 -2.82 3.64 7.44
C ILE A 88 -1.88 3.76 6.25
N GLN A 89 -2.02 4.81 5.47
CA GLN A 89 -1.07 5.20 4.44
C GLN A 89 -0.27 6.40 4.92
N LEU A 90 1.05 6.33 4.77
CA LEU A 90 1.98 7.43 4.94
C LEU A 90 2.63 7.73 3.60
N THR A 91 2.52 8.97 3.14
CA THR A 91 3.10 9.41 1.86
C THR A 91 4.02 10.60 2.11
N ARG A 92 5.29 10.47 1.73
CA ARG A 92 6.27 11.55 1.78
C ARG A 92 5.89 12.62 0.76
N GLN A 93 5.75 13.86 1.22
CA GLN A 93 5.59 15.03 0.35
C GLN A 93 6.91 15.78 0.18
N THR A 94 7.66 15.92 1.28
CA THR A 94 9.01 16.49 1.32
C THR A 94 9.84 15.76 2.38
N PRO A 95 11.16 16.04 2.53
CA PRO A 95 11.94 15.47 3.63
C PRO A 95 11.38 15.77 5.04
N ALA A 96 10.59 16.84 5.20
CA ALA A 96 10.02 17.28 6.47
C ALA A 96 8.48 17.35 6.48
N LEU A 97 7.82 16.75 5.48
CA LEU A 97 6.35 16.76 5.36
C LEU A 97 5.86 15.40 4.90
N THR A 98 4.93 14.83 5.64
CA THR A 98 4.31 13.52 5.37
C THR A 98 2.80 13.63 5.45
N THR A 99 2.09 13.11 4.45
CA THR A 99 0.63 12.97 4.50
C THR A 99 0.27 11.63 5.15
N LEU A 100 -0.70 11.66 6.05
CA LEU A 100 -1.29 10.52 6.71
C LEU A 100 -2.73 10.34 6.22
N GLY A 101 -3.10 9.12 5.83
CA GLY A 101 -4.49 8.72 5.64
C GLY A 101 -4.79 7.47 6.46
N ALA A 102 -5.99 7.36 7.03
CA ALA A 102 -6.42 6.18 7.78
C ALA A 102 -7.80 5.70 7.33
N VAL A 103 -7.97 4.38 7.22
CA VAL A 103 -9.24 3.74 6.92
C VAL A 103 -9.46 2.61 7.92
N VAL A 104 -10.56 2.66 8.66
CA VAL A 104 -10.91 1.70 9.71
C VAL A 104 -12.27 1.09 9.41
N ARG A 105 -12.41 -0.20 9.67
CA ARG A 105 -13.65 -0.92 9.54
C ARG A 105 -13.90 -1.86 10.72
N THR A 106 -15.16 -2.07 11.08
CA THR A 106 -15.58 -3.11 12.05
C THR A 106 -15.85 -4.46 11.40
N ASN A 107 -16.23 -4.45 10.13
CA ASN A 107 -16.49 -5.61 9.29
C ASN A 107 -16.23 -5.26 7.82
N ILE A 108 -16.55 -6.14 6.88
CA ILE A 108 -16.28 -5.92 5.45
C ILE A 108 -16.94 -4.63 4.90
N VAL A 109 -18.02 -4.16 5.52
CA VAL A 109 -18.92 -3.15 4.93
C VAL A 109 -18.92 -1.81 5.68
N SER A 110 -18.72 -1.80 7.00
CA SER A 110 -18.87 -0.60 7.83
C SER A 110 -17.55 0.11 8.08
N ARG A 111 -17.43 1.35 7.56
CA ARG A 111 -16.31 2.28 7.82
C ARG A 111 -16.56 3.07 9.10
N GLU A 112 -15.55 3.19 9.94
CA GLU A 112 -15.65 3.78 11.28
C GLU A 112 -14.90 5.12 11.37
N ARG A 113 -15.52 6.19 10.83
CA ARG A 113 -14.89 7.53 10.77
C ARG A 113 -14.48 8.10 12.13
N SER A 114 -15.23 7.80 13.19
CA SER A 114 -14.87 8.24 14.54
C SER A 114 -13.56 7.61 15.03
N VAL A 115 -13.29 6.36 14.64
CA VAL A 115 -12.05 5.65 14.98
C VAL A 115 -10.91 6.14 14.09
N GLU A 116 -11.16 6.38 12.80
CA GLU A 116 -10.18 6.99 11.88
C GLU A 116 -9.68 8.32 12.42
N ARG A 117 -10.59 9.20 12.82
CA ARG A 117 -10.25 10.49 13.44
C ARG A 117 -9.45 10.33 14.73
N ALA A 118 -9.83 9.41 15.61
CA ALA A 118 -9.10 9.17 16.85
C ALA A 118 -7.67 8.67 16.58
N ILE A 119 -7.48 7.83 15.56
CA ILE A 119 -6.16 7.40 15.11
C ILE A 119 -5.36 8.59 14.58
N ILE A 120 -5.92 9.36 13.64
CA ILE A 120 -5.25 10.52 13.04
C ILE A 120 -4.83 11.54 14.12
N GLU A 121 -5.72 11.84 15.06
CA GLU A 121 -5.44 12.76 16.15
C GLU A 121 -4.36 12.24 17.10
N SER A 122 -4.40 10.95 17.44
CA SER A 122 -3.36 10.32 18.25
C SER A 122 -2.00 10.33 17.53
N VAL A 123 -1.96 10.03 16.23
CA VAL A 123 -0.72 10.11 15.43
C VAL A 123 -0.18 11.53 15.41
N ARG A 124 -1.05 12.53 15.21
CA ARG A 124 -0.67 13.95 15.23
C ARG A 124 -0.05 14.35 16.56
N GLU A 125 -0.64 13.93 17.68
CA GLU A 125 -0.11 14.17 19.02
C GLU A 125 1.25 13.49 19.21
N GLN A 126 1.40 12.23 18.80
CA GLN A 126 2.66 11.50 18.89
C GLN A 126 3.75 12.14 18.00
N ALA A 127 3.39 12.61 16.81
CA ALA A 127 4.31 13.28 15.88
C ALA A 127 4.78 14.64 16.40
N ALA A 128 3.89 15.43 17.01
CA ALA A 128 4.23 16.72 17.60
C ALA A 128 5.17 16.59 18.80
N ASN A 129 5.12 15.45 19.51
CA ASN A 129 5.96 15.14 20.66
C ASN A 129 7.24 14.36 20.30
N ALA A 130 7.40 13.95 19.04
CA ALA A 130 8.59 13.23 18.60
C ALA A 130 9.80 14.17 18.59
N LYS A 131 10.80 13.88 19.42
CA LYS A 131 12.10 14.56 19.38
C LYS A 131 12.99 13.89 18.34
N ASP A 132 13.91 14.64 17.73
CA ASP A 132 14.84 14.12 16.70
C ASP A 132 15.65 12.89 17.15
N GLN A 133 15.84 12.70 18.46
CA GLN A 133 16.58 11.57 19.04
C GLN A 133 15.75 10.27 19.12
N ASP A 134 14.44 10.33 18.93
CA ASP A 134 13.54 9.18 19.02
C ASP A 134 13.35 8.46 17.67
N MET A 135 13.97 8.92 16.58
CA MET A 135 13.64 8.53 15.20
C MET A 135 14.04 7.09 14.77
N TYR A 136 14.33 6.19 15.72
CA TYR A 136 14.62 4.80 15.39
C TYR A 136 13.32 4.00 15.27
N LEU A 137 13.06 3.47 14.07
CA LEU A 137 11.99 2.52 13.84
C LEU A 137 12.42 1.14 14.34
N ASP A 138 11.74 0.64 15.36
CA ASP A 138 11.97 -0.71 15.87
C ASP A 138 11.07 -1.70 15.14
N PHE A 139 11.70 -2.56 14.34
CA PHE A 139 11.08 -3.72 13.68
C PHE A 139 11.65 -5.04 14.18
N SER A 140 12.31 -5.06 15.35
CA SER A 140 13.00 -6.25 15.88
C SER A 140 12.07 -7.43 16.14
N SER A 141 10.80 -7.17 16.45
CA SER A 141 9.76 -8.17 16.62
C SER A 141 9.11 -8.63 15.31
N TYR A 142 9.45 -8.02 14.18
CA TYR A 142 8.87 -8.33 12.88
C TYR A 142 9.76 -9.27 12.06
N GLU A 143 9.11 -10.05 11.22
CA GLU A 143 9.74 -10.86 10.19
C GLU A 143 9.56 -10.22 8.80
N LYS A 144 10.40 -10.62 7.84
CA LYS A 144 10.49 -9.98 6.52
C LYS A 144 9.48 -10.53 5.53
N ILE A 145 9.01 -9.66 4.64
CA ILE A 145 8.17 -10.01 3.48
C ILE A 145 8.94 -9.77 2.19
N TYR A 146 8.82 -10.66 1.21
CA TYR A 146 9.62 -10.68 -0.01
C TYR A 146 8.77 -10.63 -1.29
N VAL A 147 9.33 -10.07 -2.38
CA VAL A 147 8.68 -10.05 -3.71
C VAL A 147 8.50 -11.44 -4.33
N ARG A 148 9.30 -12.42 -3.92
CA ARG A 148 9.31 -13.81 -4.41
C ARG A 148 9.57 -14.74 -3.22
N PRO A 149 9.21 -16.03 -3.30
CA PRO A 149 9.45 -16.96 -2.21
C PRO A 149 10.93 -17.34 -2.16
N ASP A 150 11.80 -16.39 -1.86
CA ASP A 150 13.25 -16.54 -1.77
C ASP A 150 13.82 -15.54 -0.75
N VAL A 151 14.74 -15.98 0.11
CA VAL A 151 15.34 -15.12 1.15
C VAL A 151 16.28 -14.07 0.57
N ASP A 152 16.82 -14.33 -0.63
CA ASP A 152 17.68 -13.40 -1.35
C ASP A 152 16.89 -12.45 -2.26
N ALA A 153 15.55 -12.59 -2.31
CA ALA A 153 14.71 -11.66 -3.04
C ALA A 153 14.61 -10.30 -2.33
N SER A 154 14.25 -9.26 -3.08
CA SER A 154 14.01 -7.95 -2.51
C SER A 154 12.92 -8.00 -1.43
N GLN A 155 13.22 -7.42 -0.28
CA GLN A 155 12.27 -7.21 0.79
C GLN A 155 11.29 -6.10 0.41
N VAL A 156 10.00 -6.32 0.68
CA VAL A 156 8.90 -5.35 0.43
C VAL A 156 8.20 -4.90 1.71
N GLY A 157 8.55 -5.47 2.85
CA GLY A 157 7.86 -5.14 4.08
C GLY A 157 8.24 -6.01 5.26
N TRP A 158 7.39 -5.92 6.28
CA TRP A 158 7.51 -6.58 7.57
C TRP A 158 6.15 -7.11 8.02
N PHE A 159 6.11 -8.25 8.69
CA PHE A 159 4.90 -8.77 9.33
C PHE A 159 5.18 -9.19 10.77
N MET A 160 4.19 -9.09 11.64
CA MET A 160 4.30 -9.51 13.05
C MET A 160 4.00 -11.01 13.17
N PRO A 161 4.95 -11.86 13.57
CA PRO A 161 4.68 -13.27 13.79
C PRO A 161 3.69 -13.48 14.95
N GLY A 162 2.95 -14.59 14.91
CA GLY A 162 1.97 -14.96 15.95
C GLY A 162 0.58 -14.33 15.80
N LEU A 163 0.36 -13.47 14.79
CA LEU A 163 -0.97 -12.99 14.42
C LEU A 163 -1.58 -13.85 13.30
N SER A 164 -2.91 -13.79 13.18
CA SER A 164 -3.65 -14.50 12.14
C SER A 164 -3.67 -13.70 10.84
N TYR A 165 -3.23 -14.32 9.74
CA TYR A 165 -3.21 -13.73 8.41
C TYR A 165 -3.95 -14.61 7.41
N GLU A 166 -4.60 -13.99 6.43
CA GLU A 166 -5.09 -14.70 5.26
C GLU A 166 -3.91 -15.00 4.33
N VAL A 167 -3.55 -16.29 4.24
CA VAL A 167 -2.43 -16.77 3.44
C VAL A 167 -2.85 -17.95 2.58
N SER A 168 -2.12 -18.16 1.49
CA SER A 168 -2.26 -19.32 0.61
C SER A 168 -0.92 -20.02 0.43
N THR A 169 -0.95 -21.34 0.22
CA THR A 169 0.25 -22.11 -0.04
C THR A 169 0.81 -21.81 -1.43
N VAL A 170 2.12 -21.97 -1.59
CA VAL A 170 2.82 -21.93 -2.88
C VAL A 170 3.57 -23.23 -3.11
N SER A 171 4.06 -23.47 -4.33
CA SER A 171 4.75 -24.72 -4.67
C SER A 171 6.11 -24.90 -3.99
N ARG A 172 6.66 -23.86 -3.36
CA ARG A 172 7.93 -23.91 -2.63
C ARG A 172 7.65 -24.14 -1.14
N ASP A 173 8.14 -25.24 -0.60
CA ASP A 173 7.97 -25.59 0.81
C ASP A 173 8.51 -24.52 1.76
N GLY A 174 7.80 -24.29 2.86
CA GLY A 174 8.16 -23.29 3.88
C GLY A 174 7.86 -21.84 3.46
N TRP A 175 7.13 -21.64 2.37
CA TRP A 175 6.71 -20.33 1.90
C TRP A 175 5.19 -20.23 1.80
N LEU A 176 4.69 -19.04 2.11
CA LEU A 176 3.28 -18.69 2.02
C LEU A 176 3.13 -17.40 1.23
N LYS A 177 2.05 -17.33 0.45
CA LYS A 177 1.63 -16.14 -0.26
C LYS A 177 0.65 -15.36 0.60
N VAL A 178 0.91 -14.08 0.80
CA VAL A 178 0.12 -13.15 1.61
C VAL A 178 -0.34 -11.97 0.75
N THR A 179 -1.49 -11.38 1.12
CA THR A 179 -1.98 -10.13 0.53
C THR A 179 -1.48 -8.95 1.36
N LEU A 180 -0.76 -8.02 0.73
CA LEU A 180 -0.28 -6.79 1.34
C LEU A 180 -1.43 -5.78 1.51
N PRO A 181 -1.27 -4.74 2.37
CA PRO A 181 -2.27 -3.68 2.54
C PRO A 181 -2.66 -2.96 1.22
N SER A 182 -1.78 -2.94 0.22
CA SER A 182 -2.03 -2.43 -1.15
C SER A 182 -2.96 -3.31 -1.97
N GLY A 183 -3.18 -4.55 -1.53
CA GLY A 183 -3.83 -5.60 -2.31
C GLY A 183 -2.87 -6.33 -3.23
N ALA A 184 -1.59 -5.94 -3.29
CA ALA A 184 -0.55 -6.71 -3.98
C ALA A 184 -0.27 -8.02 -3.23
N PHE A 185 0.32 -8.99 -3.94
CA PHE A 185 0.75 -10.24 -3.32
C PHE A 185 2.24 -10.23 -3.05
N ALA A 186 2.62 -10.84 -1.93
CA ALA A 186 4.01 -11.06 -1.57
C ALA A 186 4.17 -12.40 -0.83
N PHE A 187 5.39 -12.67 -0.36
CA PHE A 187 5.77 -13.97 0.17
C PHE A 187 6.43 -13.85 1.55
N ILE A 188 6.03 -14.72 2.46
CA ILE A 188 6.61 -14.86 3.79
C ILE A 188 7.12 -16.29 3.99
N GLN A 189 8.12 -16.45 4.83
CA GLN A 189 8.52 -17.77 5.30
C GLN A 189 7.60 -18.22 6.43
N GLY A 190 7.16 -19.47 6.42
CA GLY A 190 6.29 -19.99 7.45
C GLY A 190 5.51 -21.23 7.02
N ASN A 191 4.76 -21.77 7.97
CA ASN A 191 3.88 -22.91 7.77
C ASN A 191 2.49 -22.58 8.30
N ILE A 192 1.45 -23.17 7.71
CA ILE A 192 0.08 -23.00 8.21
C ILE A 192 -0.10 -23.90 9.43
N SER A 193 -0.18 -23.30 10.61
CA SER A 193 -0.68 -23.94 11.82
C SER A 193 -2.17 -23.64 12.00
N LYS A 194 -2.94 -24.56 12.59
CA LYS A 194 -4.28 -24.22 13.06
C LYS A 194 -4.15 -23.15 14.16
N ALA A 195 -5.00 -22.13 14.11
CA ALA A 195 -5.18 -21.23 15.24
C ALA A 195 -5.66 -22.06 16.44
N GLU A 196 -4.94 -21.99 17.56
CA GLU A 196 -5.36 -22.57 18.85
C GLU A 196 -6.48 -21.76 19.50
#